data_AF-A0A954QFQ0-F1
#
_entry.id   AF-A0A954QFQ0-F1
#
_cell.length_a   1.000
_cell.length_b   1.000
_cell.length_c   1.000
_cell.angle_alpha   90.00
_cell.angle_beta   90.00
_cell.angle_gamma   90.00
#
_symmetry.space_group_name_H-M   'P 1'
#
loop_
_entity.id
_entity.type
_entity.pdbx_description
1 polymer ?
#
loop_
_entity_poly.entity_id
_entity_poly.type
_entity_poly.pdbx_seq_one_letter_code
_entity_poly.pdbx_strand_id
1 'polypeptide(L)'
;MTCTLGEVKNRADFVMYWGGNPAECHPRHFTKYALMPKSKFLPRGRKDRTAVLVDIRPTKSAKAADIFLQVRPGKDFELITILRAL
;
A
#
# COMPACT_ATOMS: atom_id res chain seq x y z
N MET A 1 7.89 -3.04 14.12
CA MET A 1 7.11 -1.91 14.66
C MET A 1 5.71 -1.97 14.09
N THR A 2 4.70 -1.62 14.89
CA THR A 2 3.30 -1.50 14.45
C THR A 2 2.79 -0.10 14.79
N CYS A 3 1.72 0.35 14.14
CA CYS A 3 1.06 1.61 14.46
C CYS A 3 -0.46 1.45 14.30
N THR A 4 -1.22 2.43 14.78
CA THR A 4 -2.69 2.43 14.63
C THR A 4 -3.08 2.92 13.23
N LEU A 5 -4.28 2.56 12.78
CA LEU A 5 -4.83 3.09 11.52
C LEU A 5 -5.02 4.61 11.53
N GLY A 6 -5.11 5.23 12.71
CA GLY A 6 -5.14 6.68 12.86
C GLY A 6 -3.83 7.35 12.47
N GLU A 7 -2.69 6.75 12.83
CA GLU A 7 -1.37 7.24 12.42
C GLU A 7 -1.20 7.12 10.90
N VAL A 8 -1.56 5.98 10.31
CA VAL A 8 -1.54 5.79 8.84
C VAL A 8 -2.42 6.83 8.15
N LYS A 9 -3.66 7.00 8.63
CA LYS A 9 -4.61 7.99 8.09
C LYS A 9 -4.05 9.40 8.14
N ASN A 10 -3.32 9.76 9.18
CA ASN A 10 -2.88 11.14 9.37
C ASN A 10 -1.53 11.45 8.75
N ARG A 11 -0.60 10.49 8.65
CA ARG A 11 0.80 10.77 8.35
C ARG A 11 1.42 9.98 7.20
N ALA A 12 0.86 8.84 6.80
CA ALA A 12 1.51 7.98 5.81
C ALA A 12 1.39 8.53 4.37
N ASP A 13 2.48 9.09 3.85
CA ASP A 13 2.65 9.51 2.45
C ASP A 13 3.11 8.35 1.55
N PHE A 14 3.66 7.27 2.11
CA PHE A 14 3.96 6.02 1.42
C PHE A 14 3.19 4.86 2.03
N VAL A 15 2.44 4.12 1.21
CA VAL A 15 1.65 2.96 1.63
C VAL A 15 1.94 1.78 0.70
N MET A 16 2.48 0.70 1.27
CA MET A 16 2.73 -0.55 0.55
C MET A 16 1.79 -1.64 1.02
N TYR A 17 1.17 -2.33 0.07
CA TYR A 17 0.44 -3.58 0.28
C TYR A 17 1.27 -4.72 -0.30
N TRP A 18 1.50 -5.76 0.50
CA TRP A 18 2.30 -6.92 0.09
C TRP A 18 1.46 -8.20 0.16
N GLY A 19 1.28 -8.87 -0.97
CA GLY A 19 0.53 -10.12 -1.09
C GLY A 19 -0.95 -10.02 -0.70
N GLY A 20 -1.54 -8.82 -0.78
CA GLY A 20 -2.88 -8.54 -0.26
C GLY A 20 -3.81 -7.90 -1.30
N ASN A 21 -5.11 -8.16 -1.16
CA ASN A 21 -6.14 -7.56 -2.00
C ASN A 21 -7.20 -6.79 -1.18
N PRO A 22 -6.86 -5.61 -0.60
CA PRO A 22 -7.80 -4.84 0.21
C PRO A 22 -9.07 -4.41 -0.52
N ALA A 23 -9.03 -4.21 -1.83
CA ALA A 23 -10.23 -3.88 -2.61
C ALA A 23 -11.35 -4.92 -2.45
N GLU A 24 -10.99 -6.20 -2.27
CA GLU A 24 -11.96 -7.28 -2.09
C GLU A 24 -12.10 -7.67 -0.61
N CYS A 25 -10.99 -7.86 0.10
CA CYS A 25 -11.01 -8.36 1.47
C CYS A 25 -11.39 -7.27 2.51
N HIS A 26 -11.06 -6.00 2.23
CA HIS A 26 -11.29 -4.88 3.14
C HIS A 26 -11.74 -3.61 2.39
N PRO A 27 -12.94 -3.60 1.77
CA PRO A 27 -13.30 -2.62 0.74
C PRO A 27 -13.23 -1.15 1.18
N ARG A 28 -13.43 -0.87 2.48
CA ARG A 28 -13.37 0.49 3.05
C ARG A 28 -11.98 0.91 3.52
N HIS A 29 -10.97 0.05 3.45
CA HIS A 29 -9.64 0.34 3.98
C HIS A 29 -8.97 1.52 3.24
N PHE A 30 -9.03 1.53 1.91
CA PHE A 30 -8.49 2.62 1.10
C PHE A 30 -9.16 3.96 1.38
N THR A 31 -10.49 3.96 1.49
CA THR A 31 -11.27 5.18 1.64
C THR A 31 -11.23 5.73 3.06
N LYS A 32 -11.19 4.87 4.07
CA LYS A 32 -11.28 5.27 5.48
C LYS A 32 -9.92 5.51 6.14
N TYR A 33 -8.88 4.79 5.73
CA TYR A 33 -7.62 4.77 6.48
C TYR A 33 -6.35 4.99 5.65
N ALA A 34 -6.26 4.45 4.44
CA ALA A 34 -4.94 4.34 3.79
C ALA A 34 -4.67 5.33 2.66
N LEU A 35 -5.57 5.47 1.68
CA LEU A 35 -5.24 6.15 0.42
C LEU A 35 -6.01 7.46 0.22
N MET A 36 -7.31 7.47 0.45
CA MET A 36 -8.16 8.63 0.18
C MET A 36 -8.23 9.69 1.30
N PRO A 37 -8.06 9.36 2.60
CA PRO A 37 -8.24 10.34 3.65
C PRO A 37 -7.31 11.54 3.53
N LYS A 38 -7.90 12.73 3.71
CA LYS A 38 -7.18 13.97 3.95
C LYS A 38 -6.84 14.10 5.43
N SER A 39 -5.72 14.72 5.73
CA SER A 39 -5.30 15.04 7.09
C SER A 39 -4.61 16.41 7.12
N LYS A 40 -4.25 16.88 8.32
CA LYS A 40 -3.44 18.09 8.50
C LYS A 40 -2.09 18.00 7.76
N PHE A 41 -1.49 16.82 7.68
CA PHE A 41 -0.17 16.60 7.06
C PHE A 41 -0.26 16.17 5.59
N LEU A 42 -1.42 15.65 5.16
CA LEU A 42 -1.68 15.17 3.79
C LEU A 42 -2.99 15.80 3.26
N PRO A 43 -3.00 17.12 3.01
CA PRO A 43 -4.22 17.87 2.70
C PRO A 43 -4.84 17.50 1.35
N ARG A 44 -4.06 16.99 0.39
CA ARG A 44 -4.54 16.57 -0.94
C ARG A 44 -4.95 15.09 -0.98
N GLY A 45 -4.92 14.39 0.15
CA GLY A 45 -5.40 13.00 0.29
C GLY A 45 -4.64 12.06 -0.65
N ARG A 46 -5.35 11.39 -1.57
CA ARG A 46 -4.75 10.42 -2.51
C ARG A 46 -3.56 10.95 -3.31
N LYS A 47 -3.56 12.24 -3.67
CA LYS A 47 -2.47 12.87 -4.44
C LYS A 47 -1.20 13.07 -3.64
N ASP A 48 -1.28 13.08 -2.31
CA ASP A 48 -0.12 13.18 -1.41
C ASP A 48 0.42 11.81 -1.01
N ARG A 49 -0.15 10.72 -1.55
CA ARG A 49 0.21 9.36 -1.17
C ARG A 49 0.71 8.57 -2.36
N THR A 50 1.84 7.91 -2.18
CA THR A 50 2.36 6.89 -3.07
C THR A 50 1.86 5.54 -2.61
N ALA A 51 1.11 4.87 -3.47
CA ALA A 51 0.56 3.54 -3.23
C ALA A 51 1.36 2.50 -4.03
N VAL A 52 1.98 1.55 -3.33
CA VAL A 52 2.67 0.41 -3.95
C VAL A 52 1.89 -0.85 -3.64
N LEU A 53 1.63 -1.67 -4.66
CA LEU A 53 1.08 -3.01 -4.49
C LEU A 53 2.08 -4.02 -5.02
N VAL A 54 2.46 -4.96 -4.16
CA VAL A 54 3.34 -6.08 -4.48
C VAL A 54 2.49 -7.34 -4.46
N ASP A 55 2.37 -8.03 -5.60
CA ASP A 55 1.54 -9.24 -5.72
C ASP A 55 2.07 -10.12 -6.87
N ILE A 56 1.70 -11.40 -6.88
CA ILE A 56 2.07 -12.33 -7.95
C ILE A 56 1.23 -12.13 -9.23
N ARG A 57 0.06 -11.49 -9.08
CA ARG A 57 -0.89 -11.21 -10.17
C ARG A 57 -1.62 -9.89 -9.95
N PRO A 58 -2.06 -9.21 -11.02
CA PRO A 58 -2.87 -8.00 -10.88
C PRO A 58 -4.24 -8.35 -10.28
N THR A 59 -4.52 -7.81 -9.09
CA THR A 59 -5.83 -7.92 -8.42
C THR A 59 -6.65 -6.65 -8.60
N LYS A 60 -7.90 -6.61 -8.12
CA LYS A 60 -8.71 -5.37 -8.13
C LYS A 60 -8.01 -4.22 -7.38
N SER A 61 -7.18 -4.55 -6.39
CA SER A 61 -6.39 -3.57 -5.64
C SER A 61 -5.31 -2.89 -6.48
N ALA A 62 -4.83 -3.53 -7.56
CA ALA A 62 -3.78 -2.97 -8.41
C ALA A 62 -4.20 -1.64 -9.07
N LYS A 63 -5.50 -1.47 -9.35
CA LYS A 63 -6.05 -0.23 -9.91
C LYS A 63 -5.92 0.99 -8.99
N ALA A 64 -5.74 0.75 -7.68
CA ALA A 64 -5.58 1.82 -6.70
C ALA A 64 -4.10 2.21 -6.48
N ALA A 65 -3.16 1.40 -6.97
CA ALA A 65 -1.72 1.59 -6.78
C ALA A 65 -1.14 2.52 -7.85
N ASP A 66 -0.14 3.31 -7.46
CA ASP A 66 0.71 4.06 -8.39
C ASP A 66 1.77 3.14 -9.02
N ILE A 67 2.25 2.18 -8.23
CA ILE A 67 3.24 1.19 -8.66
C ILE A 67 2.68 -0.21 -8.35
N PHE A 68 2.57 -1.04 -9.38
CA PHE A 68 2.32 -2.46 -9.23
C PHE A 68 3.60 -3.24 -9.49
N LEU A 69 4.18 -3.82 -8.44
CA LEU A 69 5.37 -4.66 -8.54
C LEU A 69 4.92 -6.13 -8.59
N GLN A 70 5.02 -6.72 -9.79
CA GLN A 70 4.69 -8.13 -9.95
C GLN A 70 5.87 -9.01 -9.55
N VAL A 71 5.69 -9.83 -8.51
CA VAL A 71 6.72 -10.75 -8.01
C VAL A 71 6.46 -12.15 -8.54
N ARG A 72 7.54 -12.90 -8.81
CA ARG A 72 7.39 -14.31 -9.17
C ARG A 72 6.89 -15.10 -7.95
N PRO A 73 5.97 -16.06 -8.10
CA PRO A 73 5.52 -16.89 -6.98
C PRO A 73 6.69 -17.50 -6.21
N GLY A 74 6.67 -17.33 -4.88
CA GLY A 74 7.70 -17.85 -3.98
C GLY A 74 9.03 -17.08 -4.01
N LYS A 75 9.07 -15.87 -4.58
CA LYS A 75 10.28 -15.02 -4.66
C LYS A 75 10.26 -13.76 -3.80
N ASP A 76 9.29 -13.65 -2.90
CA ASP A 76 9.16 -12.53 -1.97
C ASP A 76 10.37 -12.42 -1.03
N PHE A 77 10.90 -13.55 -0.56
CA PHE A 77 12.05 -13.58 0.35
C PHE A 77 13.30 -13.03 -0.31
N GLU A 78 13.63 -13.48 -1.52
CA GLU A 78 14.79 -13.00 -2.27
C GLU A 78 14.66 -11.51 -2.60
N LEU A 79 13.46 -11.08 -3.02
CA LEU A 79 13.19 -9.68 -3.31
C LEU A 79 13.40 -8.79 -2.07
N ILE A 80 12.80 -9.13 -0.93
CA ILE A 80 12.97 -8.37 0.32
C ILE A 80 14.42 -8.39 0.78
N THR A 81 15.11 -9.52 0.62
CA THR A 81 16.53 -9.65 0.98
C THR A 81 17.40 -8.71 0.15
N ILE A 82 17.17 -8.64 -1.17
CA ILE A 82 17.87 -7.70 -2.05
C ILE A 82 17.54 -6.26 -1.67
N LEU A 83 16.26 -5.92 -1.50
CA LEU A 83 15.83 -4.57 -1.13
C LEU A 83 16.44 -4.09 0.20
N ARG A 84 16.70 -5.00 1.14
CA ARG A 84 17.35 -4.70 2.42
C ARG A 84 18.86 -4.49 2.30
N ALA A 85 19.49 -5.05 1.28
CA ALA A 85 20.93 -4.97 1.06
C ALA A 85 21.36 -3.75 0.23
N LEU A 86 20.38 -3.01 -0.33
CA LEU A 86 20.56 -1.71 -0.99
C LEU A 86 20.59 -0.59 0.05
#